data_AF-A0A3M2H222-F1
#
_entry.id   AF-A0A3M2H222-F1
#
_cell.length_a   1.000
_cell.length_b   1.000
_cell.length_c   1.000
_cell.angle_alpha   90.00
_cell.angle_beta   90.00
_cell.angle_gamma   90.00
#
_symmetry.space_group_name_H-M   'P 1'
#
loop_
_entity.id
_entity.type
_entity.pdbx_description
1 polymer ?
#
loop_
_entity_poly.entity_id
_entity_poly.type
_entity_poly.pdbx_seq_one_letter_code
_entity_poly.pdbx_strand_id
1 'polypeptide(L)'
;MKKVLILTYYWPPAGGPGVQRVVRFVRYLPEFGWQPIVLTVKDGDYPARDESLQEKIPPQCRVYRSPIPEPYRLYRKFTGKALDEPLPKSILSEAANSSLKDRLARWIRVNLFIPDARVGWLLTGGKVGRRIL
;
A
#
# COMPACT_ATOMS: atom_id res chain seq x y z
N MET A 1 -17.05 24.58 0.22
CA MET A 1 -16.98 23.10 0.25
C MET A 1 -15.90 22.69 1.25
N LYS A 2 -16.18 21.81 2.21
CA LYS A 2 -15.21 21.39 3.24
C LYS A 2 -14.25 20.37 2.65
N LYS A 3 -12.96 20.39 3.00
CA LYS A 3 -11.98 19.41 2.50
C LYS A 3 -11.87 18.23 3.47
N VAL A 4 -11.72 17.01 2.94
CA VAL A 4 -11.44 15.81 3.72
C VAL A 4 -10.27 15.05 3.10
N LEU A 5 -9.24 14.78 3.91
CA LEU A 5 -8.09 13.97 3.51
C LEU A 5 -8.35 12.50 3.84
N ILE A 6 -8.35 11.66 2.82
CA ILE A 6 -8.48 10.21 2.92
C ILE A 6 -7.09 9.60 2.80
N LEU A 7 -6.64 8.95 3.86
CA LEU A 7 -5.40 8.19 3.90
C LEU A 7 -5.72 6.72 3.60
N THR A 8 -5.20 6.18 2.50
CA THR A 8 -5.39 4.77 2.18
C THR A 8 -4.18 4.17 1.49
N TYR A 9 -3.71 3.03 1.98
CA TYR A 9 -2.66 2.26 1.30
C TYR A 9 -3.22 1.56 0.05
N TYR A 10 -4.43 1.01 0.14
CA TYR A 10 -5.07 0.30 -0.96
C TYR A 10 -5.96 1.27 -1.75
N TRP A 11 -5.50 1.63 -2.94
CA TRP A 11 -6.16 2.54 -3.88
C TRP A 11 -6.03 1.99 -5.30
N PRO A 12 -6.96 2.27 -6.24
CA PRO A 12 -6.85 1.79 -7.61
C PRO A 12 -5.45 2.05 -8.20
N PRO A 13 -4.84 1.04 -8.84
CA PRO A 13 -5.48 -0.18 -9.36
C PRO A 13 -5.59 -1.35 -8.36
N ALA A 14 -5.36 -1.16 -7.06
CA ALA A 14 -5.66 -2.20 -6.08
C ALA A 14 -7.14 -2.61 -6.15
N GLY A 15 -7.41 -3.92 -6.09
CA GLY A 15 -8.76 -4.47 -6.05
C GLY A 15 -9.26 -4.75 -4.63
N GLY A 16 -10.49 -5.26 -4.54
CA GLY A 16 -11.08 -5.76 -3.29
C GLY A 16 -12.09 -4.82 -2.62
N PRO A 17 -12.83 -5.34 -1.62
CA PRO A 17 -13.98 -4.66 -1.03
C PRO A 17 -13.60 -3.36 -0.31
N GLY A 18 -12.42 -3.32 0.32
CA GLY A 18 -11.90 -2.12 0.98
C GLY A 18 -11.67 -0.97 0.00
N VAL A 19 -11.09 -1.26 -1.16
CA VAL A 19 -10.82 -0.25 -2.19
C VAL A 19 -12.11 0.30 -2.77
N GLN A 20 -13.06 -0.58 -3.09
CA GLN A 20 -14.36 -0.16 -3.62
C GLN A 20 -15.10 0.79 -2.68
N ARG A 21 -15.02 0.57 -1.36
CA ARG A 21 -15.62 1.47 -0.37
C ARG A 21 -15.03 2.87 -0.44
N VAL A 22 -13.69 2.98 -0.47
CA VAL A 22 -12.99 4.27 -0.53
C VAL A 22 -13.27 4.99 -1.85
N VAL A 23 -13.29 4.27 -2.98
CA VAL A 23 -13.67 4.84 -4.28
C VAL A 23 -15.11 5.38 -4.26
N ARG A 24 -16.07 4.66 -3.66
CA ARG A 24 -17.44 5.15 -3.50
C ARG A 24 -17.51 6.41 -2.63
N PHE A 25 -16.78 6.46 -1.51
CA PHE A 25 -16.72 7.69 -0.70
C PHE A 25 -16.20 8.87 -1.52
N VAL A 26 -15.09 8.68 -2.25
CA VAL A 26 -14.54 9.73 -3.11
C VAL A 26 -15.53 10.17 -4.19
N ARG A 27 -16.31 9.24 -4.73
CA ARG A 27 -17.34 9.54 -5.74
C ARG A 27 -18.50 10.36 -5.19
N TYR A 28 -19.04 10.00 -4.03
CA TYR A 28 -20.30 10.55 -3.53
C TYR A 28 -20.14 11.68 -2.49
N LEU A 29 -19.00 11.79 -1.79
CA LEU A 29 -18.75 12.88 -0.82
C LEU A 29 -18.98 14.30 -1.38
N PRO A 30 -18.64 14.61 -2.64
CA PRO A 30 -18.94 15.92 -3.24
C PRO A 30 -20.43 16.30 -3.19
N GLU A 31 -21.34 15.34 -3.30
CA GLU A 31 -22.79 15.55 -3.23
C GLU A 31 -23.24 16.02 -1.83
N PHE A 32 -22.43 15.74 -0.79
CA PHE A 32 -22.65 16.16 0.59
C PHE A 32 -21.82 17.40 0.97
N GLY A 33 -21.26 18.13 0.00
CA GLY A 33 -20.49 19.35 0.24
C GLY A 33 -19.06 19.11 0.74
N TRP A 34 -18.54 17.90 0.59
CA TRP A 34 -17.17 17.52 0.95
C TRP A 34 -16.30 17.30 -0.29
N GLN A 35 -15.13 17.93 -0.33
CA GLN A 35 -14.13 17.72 -1.36
C GLN A 35 -13.09 16.69 -0.89
N PRO A 36 -13.12 15.45 -1.40
CA PRO A 36 -12.16 14.44 -1.03
C PRO A 36 -10.80 14.70 -1.68
N ILE A 37 -9.75 14.55 -0.88
CA ILE A 37 -8.36 14.51 -1.30
C ILE A 37 -7.81 13.16 -0.85
N VAL A 38 -7.15 12.42 -1.73
CA VAL A 38 -6.61 11.09 -1.41
C VAL A 38 -5.10 11.19 -1.29
N LEU A 39 -4.54 10.59 -0.24
CA LEU A 39 -3.11 10.28 -0.15
C LEU A 39 -2.94 8.77 -0.06
N THR A 40 -2.15 8.24 -1.00
CA THR A 40 -1.89 6.80 -1.12
C THR A 40 -0.42 6.51 -1.42
N VAL A 41 -0.08 5.23 -1.43
CA VAL A 41 1.27 4.75 -1.74
C VAL A 41 1.52 4.81 -3.26
N LYS A 42 2.75 5.11 -3.65
CA LYS A 42 3.24 4.97 -5.02
C LYS A 42 3.74 3.54 -5.23
N ASP A 43 3.27 2.90 -6.30
CA ASP A 43 3.67 1.53 -6.68
C ASP A 43 3.49 0.52 -5.55
N GLY A 44 2.34 0.57 -4.87
CA GLY A 44 2.02 -0.36 -3.79
C GLY A 44 1.88 -1.80 -4.27
N ASP A 45 2.26 -2.72 -3.39
CA ASP A 45 2.07 -4.16 -3.60
C ASP A 45 0.66 -4.59 -3.15
N TYR A 46 -0.13 -5.08 -4.10
CA TYR A 46 -1.55 -5.35 -3.96
C TYR A 46 -1.85 -6.84 -4.20
N PRO A 47 -2.59 -7.52 -3.31
CA PRO A 47 -2.94 -8.93 -3.49
C PRO A 47 -3.92 -9.16 -4.65
N ALA A 48 -4.67 -8.13 -5.04
CA ALA A 48 -5.59 -8.14 -6.16
C ALA A 48 -5.47 -6.82 -6.91
N ARG A 49 -5.61 -6.85 -8.24
CA ARG A 49 -5.61 -5.67 -9.10
C ARG A 49 -6.89 -5.61 -9.93
N ASP A 50 -7.46 -4.41 -10.03
CA ASP A 50 -8.65 -4.11 -10.83
C ASP A 50 -8.51 -2.69 -11.41
N GLU A 51 -8.06 -2.63 -12.65
CA GLU A 51 -7.81 -1.38 -13.37
C GLU A 51 -9.13 -0.61 -13.65
N SER A 52 -10.28 -1.31 -13.72
CA SER A 52 -11.59 -0.70 -13.98
C SER A 52 -12.04 0.25 -12.86
N LEU A 53 -11.46 0.12 -11.66
CA LEU A 53 -11.77 1.02 -10.54
C LEU A 53 -11.22 2.44 -10.76
N GLN A 54 -10.21 2.60 -11.63
CA GLN A 54 -9.67 3.92 -11.95
C GLN A 54 -10.72 4.81 -12.64
N GLU A 55 -11.53 4.22 -13.53
CA GLU A 55 -12.60 4.90 -14.26
C GLU A 55 -13.72 5.43 -13.34
N LYS A 56 -13.81 4.88 -12.13
CA LYS A 56 -14.82 5.27 -11.14
C LYS A 56 -14.38 6.44 -10.27
N ILE A 57 -13.15 6.93 -10.44
CA ILE A 57 -12.61 8.08 -9.71
C ILE A 57 -13.02 9.36 -10.45
N PRO A 58 -13.70 10.31 -9.78
CA PRO A 58 -14.04 11.58 -10.39
C PRO A 58 -12.77 12.37 -10.79
N PRO A 59 -12.74 13.02 -11.97
CA PRO A 59 -11.57 13.74 -12.46
C PRO A 59 -11.13 14.90 -11.54
N GLN A 60 -12.06 15.47 -10.78
CA GLN A 60 -11.79 16.51 -9.79
C GLN A 60 -11.13 16.01 -8.49
N CYS A 61 -11.05 14.70 -8.28
CA CYS A 61 -10.41 14.13 -7.09
C CYS A 61 -8.89 14.27 -7.19
N ARG A 62 -8.29 14.95 -6.21
CA ARG A 62 -6.84 15.08 -6.11
C ARG A 62 -6.26 13.85 -5.43
N VAL A 63 -5.41 13.12 -6.14
CA VAL A 63 -4.74 11.92 -5.63
C VAL A 63 -3.23 12.18 -5.53
N TYR A 64 -2.72 12.19 -4.32
CA TYR A 64 -1.30 12.29 -4.01
C TYR A 64 -0.73 10.88 -3.77
N ARG A 65 0.43 10.60 -4.37
CA ARG A 65 1.13 9.32 -4.21
C ARG A 65 2.50 9.56 -3.59
N SER A 66 2.82 8.77 -2.57
CA SER A 66 4.11 8.85 -1.87
C SER A 66 4.81 7.49 -1.88
N PRO A 67 6.14 7.45 -2.12
CA PRO A 67 6.87 6.19 -2.19
C PRO A 67 6.87 5.50 -0.82
N ILE A 68 6.88 4.18 -0.78
CA ILE A 68 7.12 3.43 0.45
C ILE A 68 8.57 2.93 0.49
N PRO A 69 9.35 3.23 1.54
CA PRO A 69 10.60 2.54 1.79
C PRO A 69 10.28 1.13 2.29
N GLU A 70 10.33 0.14 1.40
CA GLU A 70 10.15 -1.26 1.77
C GLU A 70 11.50 -1.97 1.89
N PRO A 71 11.93 -2.34 3.11
CA PRO A 71 13.07 -3.23 3.32
C PRO A 71 12.96 -4.53 2.53
N TYR A 72 11.74 -4.99 2.27
CA TYR A 72 11.50 -6.19 1.50
C TYR A 72 11.78 -6.02 0.00
N ARG A 73 11.47 -4.86 -0.59
CA ARG A 73 11.83 -4.54 -1.98
C ARG A 73 13.36 -4.48 -2.14
N LEU A 74 14.07 -4.03 -1.10
CA LEU A 74 15.53 -4.07 -1.03
C LEU A 74 16.06 -5.51 -0.93
N TYR A 75 15.48 -6.35 -0.06
CA TYR A 75 15.79 -7.78 0.03
C TYR A 75 15.59 -8.51 -1.32
N ARG A 76 14.49 -8.24 -2.04
CA ARG A 76 14.23 -8.81 -3.37
C ARG A 76 15.31 -8.41 -4.38
N LYS A 77 15.68 -7.12 -4.42
CA LYS A 77 16.79 -6.64 -5.26
C LYS A 77 18.12 -7.34 -4.95
N PHE A 78 18.42 -7.56 -3.68
CA PHE A 78 19.67 -8.23 -3.26
C PHE A 78 19.66 -9.75 -3.45
N THR A 79 18.48 -10.38 -3.51
CA THR A 79 18.34 -11.84 -3.67
C THR A 79 18.05 -12.28 -5.10
N GLY A 80 17.89 -11.34 -6.04
CA GLY A 80 17.59 -11.64 -7.44
C GLY A 80 16.18 -12.24 -7.66
N LYS A 81 15.32 -12.24 -6.64
CA LYS A 81 13.95 -12.76 -6.73
C LYS A 81 13.03 -11.74 -7.40
N ALA A 82 12.13 -12.22 -8.27
CA ALA A 82 11.24 -11.38 -9.05
C ALA A 82 10.36 -10.47 -8.16
N LEU A 83 10.16 -9.23 -8.60
CA LEU A 83 9.40 -8.22 -7.85
C LEU A 83 7.91 -8.52 -7.75
N ASP A 84 7.37 -9.38 -8.63
CA ASP A 84 5.94 -9.68 -8.74
C ASP A 84 5.55 -11.07 -8.20
N GLU A 85 6.50 -11.85 -7.69
CA GLU A 85 6.16 -13.13 -7.07
C GLU A 85 5.43 -12.89 -5.74
N PRO A 86 4.21 -13.42 -5.54
CA PRO A 86 3.58 -13.39 -4.24
C PRO A 86 4.49 -14.11 -3.25
N LEU A 87 4.69 -13.50 -2.08
CA LEU A 87 5.48 -14.08 -1.00
C LEU A 87 5.07 -15.55 -0.79
N PRO A 88 6.03 -16.51 -0.76
CA PRO A 88 5.70 -17.89 -0.47
C PRO A 88 4.98 -17.91 0.88
N LYS A 89 3.71 -18.35 0.87
CA LYS A 89 2.94 -18.58 2.09
C LYS A 89 3.62 -19.64 2.99
N SER A 90 4.58 -20.39 2.44
CA SER A 90 5.36 -21.46 3.05
C SER A 90 6.58 -21.00 3.88
N ILE A 91 6.86 -19.72 4.07
CA ILE A 91 7.96 -19.32 5.00
C ILE A 91 7.63 -19.66 6.46
N LEU A 92 6.34 -19.92 6.75
CA LEU A 92 5.85 -20.48 8.02
C LEU A 92 5.92 -22.02 8.08
N SER A 93 6.21 -22.72 6.98
CA SER A 93 6.53 -24.14 7.05
C SER A 93 8.01 -24.30 7.41
N GLU A 94 8.27 -25.07 8.46
CA GLU A 94 9.59 -25.44 8.95
C GLU A 94 10.35 -26.26 7.90
N ALA A 95 10.95 -25.60 6.91
CA ALA A 95 11.90 -26.28 6.04
C ALA A 95 13.18 -26.55 6.85
N ALA A 96 13.41 -27.82 7.18
CA ALA A 96 14.52 -28.33 8.00
C ALA A 96 15.93 -27.90 7.52
N ASN A 97 16.06 -27.37 6.29
CA ASN A 97 17.31 -26.86 5.70
C ASN A 97 17.25 -25.36 5.35
N SER A 98 16.72 -24.51 6.24
CA SER A 98 16.73 -23.05 5.99
C SER A 98 18.15 -22.47 6.12
N SER A 99 18.63 -21.82 5.05
CA SER A 99 19.92 -21.14 5.03
C SER A 99 19.98 -20.04 6.11
N LEU A 100 21.17 -19.68 6.59
CA LEU A 100 21.34 -18.54 7.52
C LEU A 100 20.69 -17.25 6.99
N LYS A 101 20.69 -17.08 5.66
CA LYS A 101 20.02 -15.98 4.97
C LYS A 101 18.49 -16.03 5.13
N ASP A 102 17.89 -17.22 5.07
CA ASP A 102 16.43 -17.40 5.24
C ASP A 102 16.01 -17.15 6.69
N ARG A 103 16.83 -17.59 7.65
CA ARG A 103 16.60 -17.31 9.08
C ARG A 103 16.64 -15.82 9.38
N LEU A 104 17.64 -15.11 8.86
CA LEU A 104 17.75 -13.66 9.01
C LEU A 104 16.57 -12.93 8.33
N ALA A 105 16.20 -13.33 7.11
CA ALA A 105 15.05 -12.75 6.42
C ALA A 105 13.74 -12.96 7.17
N ARG A 106 13.53 -14.15 7.75
CA ARG A 106 12.36 -14.45 8.58
C ARG A 106 12.36 -13.62 9.86
N TRP A 107 13.50 -13.48 10.53
CA TRP A 107 13.64 -12.66 11.74
C TRP A 107 13.34 -11.19 11.46
N ILE A 108 13.94 -10.62 10.40
CA ILE A 108 13.65 -9.24 9.96
C ILE A 108 12.16 -9.09 9.66
N ARG A 109 11.55 -10.08 8.99
CA ARG A 109 10.13 -10.01 8.66
C ARG A 109 9.22 -9.98 9.88
N VAL A 110 9.48 -10.83 10.87
CA VAL A 110 8.61 -10.96 12.05
C VAL A 110 8.82 -9.82 13.05
N ASN A 111 10.04 -9.27 13.13
CA ASN A 111 10.37 -8.27 14.15
C ASN A 111 10.35 -6.82 13.64
N LEU A 112 10.64 -6.59 12.36
CA LEU A 112 10.78 -5.22 11.83
C LEU A 112 9.50 -4.68 11.17
N PHE A 113 8.52 -5.54 10.84
CA PHE A 113 7.27 -5.17 10.18
C PHE A 113 6.06 -5.20 11.12
N ILE A 114 6.22 -4.70 12.35
CA ILE A 114 5.14 -4.57 13.33
C ILE A 114 4.62 -3.12 13.29
N PRO A 115 3.29 -2.89 13.23
CA PRO A 115 2.21 -3.88 13.26
C PRO A 115 1.95 -4.57 11.91
N ASP A 116 2.42 -3.99 10.81
CA ASP A 116 2.25 -4.54 9.47
C ASP A 116 3.40 -4.18 8.50
N ALA A 117 3.49 -4.92 7.39
CA ALA A 117 4.53 -4.75 6.36
C ALA A 117 4.54 -3.38 5.67
N ARG A 118 3.48 -2.58 5.82
CA ARG A 118 3.32 -1.27 5.20
C ARG A 118 3.66 -0.12 6.16
N VAL A 119 4.06 -0.40 7.41
CA VAL A 119 4.40 0.61 8.43
C VAL A 119 5.44 1.63 7.94
N GLY A 120 6.36 1.21 7.06
CA GLY A 120 7.37 2.09 6.43
C GLY A 120 6.77 3.28 5.68
N TRP A 121 5.52 3.18 5.22
CA TRP A 121 4.81 4.26 4.54
C TRP A 121 4.55 5.46 5.45
N LEU A 122 4.49 5.29 6.77
CA LEU A 122 4.28 6.38 7.70
C LEU A 122 5.34 7.48 7.56
N LEU A 123 6.58 7.11 7.25
CA LEU A 123 7.72 8.03 7.13
C LEU A 123 7.59 8.99 5.94
N THR A 124 7.06 8.51 4.83
CA THR A 124 6.93 9.27 3.57
C THR A 124 5.53 9.82 3.40
N GLY A 125 4.50 8.99 3.61
CA GLY A 125 3.09 9.37 3.62
C GLY A 125 2.82 10.45 4.67
N GLY A 126 3.30 10.30 5.90
CA GLY A 126 3.13 11.31 6.95
C GLY A 126 3.80 12.66 6.65
N LYS A 127 4.87 12.68 5.85
CA LYS A 127 5.50 13.93 5.37
C LYS A 127 4.67 14.58 4.28
N VAL A 128 4.16 13.80 3.33
CA VAL A 128 3.31 14.32 2.24
C VAL A 128 1.96 14.80 2.79
N GLY A 129 1.34 14.04 3.70
CA GLY A 129 0.06 14.41 4.31
C GLY A 129 0.10 15.76 5.01
N ARG A 130 1.19 16.05 5.73
CA ARG A 130 1.42 17.35 6.38
C ARG A 130 1.61 18.53 5.43
N ARG A 131 1.87 18.29 4.13
CA ARG A 131 1.96 19.35 3.11
C ARG A 131 0.65 19.58 2.36
N ILE A 132 -0.32 18.68 2.52
CA ILE A 132 -1.64 18.75 1.86
C ILE A 132 -2.62 19.59 2.70
N LEU A 133 -2.50 19.50 4.02
CA LEU A 133 -3.17 20.38 4.99
C LEU A 133 -2.47 21.73 5.04
#